data_AF-A0A963THI9-F1
#
_entry.id   AF-A0A963THI9-F1
#
_cell.length_a   1.000
_cell.length_b   1.000
_cell.length_c   1.000
_cell.angle_alpha   90.00
_cell.angle_beta   90.00
_cell.angle_gamma   90.00
#
_symmetry.space_group_name_H-M   'P 1'
#
loop_
_entity.id
_entity.type
_entity.pdbx_description
1 polymer ?
#
loop_
_entity_poly.entity_id
_entity_poly.type
_entity_poly.pdbx_seq_one_letter_code
_entity_poly.pdbx_strand_id
1 'polypeptide(L)' 'MIIPGVLARHEPAGPGIPLLFDLPHSGRAYPADFNPAPPELILRRAEDAYVDDLLVGVEARG' A
#
# COMPACT_ATOMS: atom_id res chain seq x y z
N MET A 1 -7.87 6.03 -8.34
CA MET A 1 -9.02 6.08 -7.39
C MET A 1 -8.48 5.95 -5.98
N ILE A 2 -8.99 6.73 -5.01
CA ILE A 2 -8.54 6.66 -3.61
C ILE A 2 -9.75 6.47 -2.68
N ILE A 3 -9.65 5.48 -1.78
CA ILE A 3 -10.48 5.33 -0.59
C ILE A 3 -9.53 5.54 0.62
N PRO A 4 -9.62 6.68 1.33
CA PRO A 4 -8.67 7.00 2.40
C PRO A 4 -8.55 5.90 3.46
N GLY A 5 -7.31 5.52 3.78
CA GLY A 5 -7.02 4.47 4.77
C GLY A 5 -7.40 3.05 4.37
N VAL A 6 -7.90 2.83 3.13
CA VAL A 6 -8.38 1.52 2.67
C VAL A 6 -7.72 1.11 1.35
N LEU A 7 -7.76 1.97 0.32
CA LEU A 7 -7.28 1.63 -1.02
C LEU A 7 -6.71 2.85 -1.73
N ALA A 8 -5.54 2.68 -2.34
CA ALA A 8 -5.03 3.58 -3.36
C ALA A 8 -4.83 2.81 -4.66
N ARG A 9 -5.51 3.25 -5.72
CA ARG A 9 -5.35 2.70 -7.07
C ARG A 9 -4.70 3.75 -7.97
N HIS A 10 -3.54 3.40 -8.50
CA HIS A 10 -2.78 4.16 -9.46
C HIS A 10 -2.99 3.55 -10.85
N GLU A 11 -3.29 4.39 -11.84
CA GLU A 11 -3.38 3.95 -13.24
C GLU A 11 -2.05 4.19 -13.94
N PRO A 12 -1.71 3.42 -15.00
CA PRO A 12 -0.57 3.74 -15.84
C PRO A 12 -0.73 5.13 -16.48
N ALA A 13 0.39 5.84 -16.66
CA ALA A 13 0.41 7.15 -17.31
C ALA A 13 0.18 7.08 -18.82
N GLY A 14 0.37 5.89 -19.43
CA GLY A 14 0.17 5.62 -20.86
C GLY A 14 -0.76 4.42 -21.09
N PRO A 15 -0.75 3.84 -22.31
CA PRO A 15 -1.48 2.61 -22.60
C PRO A 15 -1.10 1.50 -21.61
N GLY A 16 -2.09 0.92 -20.95
CA GLY A 16 -1.84 -0.17 -20.00
C GLY A 16 -1.51 -1.48 -20.69
N ILE A 17 -0.62 -2.26 -20.08
CA ILE A 17 -0.39 -3.68 -20.37
C ILE A 17 -1.22 -4.57 -19.42
N PRO A 18 -1.37 -5.87 -19.69
CA PRO A 18 -2.03 -6.81 -18.79
C PRO A 18 -1.14 -7.17 -17.57
N LEU A 19 -0.77 -6.17 -16.78
CA LEU A 19 0.00 -6.31 -15.54
C LEU A 19 -0.73 -5.59 -14.41
N LEU A 20 -0.83 -6.25 -13.26
CA LEU A 20 -1.42 -5.70 -12.04
C LEU A 20 -0.46 -5.95 -10.89
N PHE A 21 -0.17 -4.88 -10.14
CA PHE A 21 0.47 -4.97 -8.84
C PHE A 21 -0.60 -4.79 -7.76
N ASP A 22 -0.59 -5.68 -6.77
CA ASP A 22 -1.41 -5.58 -5.57
C ASP A 22 -0.50 -5.63 -4.34
N LEU A 23 -0.69 -4.68 -3.43
CA LEU A 23 0.16 -4.45 -2.26
C LEU A 23 -0.69 -4.43 -0.97
N PRO A 24 -1.32 -5.56 -0.61
CA PRO A 24 -2.34 -5.58 0.45
C PRO A 24 -1.79 -5.28 1.85
N HIS A 25 -0.48 -5.45 2.08
CA HIS A 25 0.15 -5.35 3.40
C HIS A 25 1.23 -4.27 3.52
N SER A 26 1.42 -3.42 2.51
CA SER A 26 2.42 -2.34 2.57
C SER A 26 1.91 -1.07 3.28
N GLY A 27 0.63 -1.05 3.66
CA GLY A 27 0.01 0.05 4.40
C GLY A 27 0.53 0.14 5.84
N ARG A 28 0.70 1.37 6.34
CA ARG A 28 1.25 1.68 7.68
C ARG A 28 0.29 2.55 8.51
N ALA A 29 -0.93 2.75 8.01
CA ALA A 29 -1.94 3.59 8.65
C ALA A 29 -2.83 2.73 9.56
N TYR A 30 -2.62 2.84 10.87
CA TYR A 30 -3.50 2.24 11.86
C TYR A 30 -4.69 3.19 12.15
N PRO A 31 -5.94 2.69 12.11
CA PRO A 31 -7.10 3.51 12.47
C PRO A 31 -7.00 4.07 13.90
N ALA A 32 -7.47 5.29 14.13
CA ALA A 32 -7.40 5.96 15.44
C ALA A 32 -8.19 5.23 16.53
N ASP A 33 -9.22 4.47 16.13
CA ASP A 33 -10.07 3.64 16.99
C ASP A 33 -9.62 2.18 17.07
N PHE A 34 -8.47 1.82 16.49
CA PHE A 34 -7.95 0.44 16.51
C PHE A 34 -7.66 -0.09 17.92
N ASN A 35 -7.32 0.81 18.85
CA ASN A 35 -7.10 0.54 20.29
C ASN A 35 -6.35 -0.78 20.58
N PRO A 36 -5.12 -0.95 20.05
CA PRO A 36 -4.38 -2.19 20.20
C PRO A 36 -3.90 -2.39 21.65
N ALA A 37 -4.04 -3.61 22.16
CA ALA A 37 -3.41 -4.01 23.41
C ALA A 37 -1.86 -4.03 23.34
N PRO A 38 -1.20 -4.51 22.26
CA PRO A 38 0.26 -4.51 22.19
C PRO A 38 0.83 -3.14 21.79
N PRO A 39 2.12 -2.87 22.09
CA PRO A 39 2.82 -1.68 21.60
C PRO A 39 2.88 -1.62 20.06
N GLU A 40 2.91 -0.40 19.50
CA GLU A 40 2.95 -0.16 18.06
C GLU A 40 4.06 -0.94 17.34
N LEU A 41 5.27 -1.00 17.93
CA LEU A 41 6.39 -1.73 17.35
C LEU A 41 6.11 -3.22 17.09
N ILE A 42 5.21 -3.82 17.89
CA ILE A 42 4.77 -5.21 17.68
C ILE A 42 3.79 -5.28 16.51
N LEU A 43 2.86 -4.32 16.39
CA LEU A 43 1.91 -4.26 15.28
C LEU A 43 2.62 -4.17 13.93
N ARG A 44 3.67 -3.33 13.85
CA ARG A 44 4.42 -3.07 12.62
C ARG A 44 5.10 -4.30 12.03
N ARG A 45 5.21 -5.40 12.79
CA ARG A 45 5.75 -6.68 12.29
C ARG A 45 4.80 -7.37 11.29
N ALA A 46 3.53 -6.97 11.23
CA ALA A 46 2.57 -7.47 10.27
C ALA A 46 2.62 -6.71 8.93
N GLU A 47 3.40 -5.63 8.83
CA GLU A 47 3.57 -4.85 7.60
C GLU A 47 4.57 -5.55 6.68
N ASP A 48 4.22 -5.67 5.39
CA ASP A 48 5.20 -5.89 4.32
C ASP A 48 5.84 -4.54 3.98
N ALA A 49 6.58 -4.02 4.95
CA ALA A 49 7.08 -2.66 4.95
C ALA A 49 8.03 -2.42 3.75
N TYR A 50 7.81 -1.30 3.06
CA TYR A 50 8.64 -0.79 1.96
C TYR A 50 8.58 -1.60 0.66
N VAL A 51 7.67 -2.58 0.54
CA VAL A 51 7.43 -3.25 -0.75
C VAL A 51 6.81 -2.28 -1.77
N ASP A 52 6.02 -1.31 -1.31
CA ASP A 52 5.52 -0.18 -2.10
C ASP A 52 6.65 0.65 -2.71
N ASP A 53 7.73 0.88 -1.96
CA ASP A 53 8.89 1.65 -2.45
C ASP A 53 9.60 0.96 -3.62
N LEU A 54 9.56 -0.38 -3.68
CA LEU A 54 10.15 -1.15 -4.77
C LEU A 54 9.44 -0.91 -6.12
N LEU A 55 8.19 -0.45 -6.08
CA LEU A 55 7.34 -0.25 -7.25
C LEU A 55 7.13 1.23 -7.60
N VAL A 56 7.86 2.16 -6.95
CA VAL A 56 7.77 3.57 -7.29
C VAL A 56 8.09 3.80 -8.77
N GLY A 57 7.18 4.43 -9.50
CA GLY A 57 7.35 4.79 -10.91
C GLY A 57 6.97 3.70 -11.91
N VAL A 58 6.45 2.55 -11.47
CA VAL A 58 5.98 1.49 -12.39
C VAL A 58 4.82 1.95 -13.28
N GLU A 59 4.03 2.92 -12.83
CA GLU A 59 2.95 3.53 -13.60
C GLU A 59 3.45 4.24 -14.87
N ALA A 60 4.72 4.66 -14.90
CA ALA A 60 5.36 5.26 -16.07
C ALA A 60 5.93 4.22 -17.05
N ARG A 61 5.93 2.93 -16.68
CA ARG A 61 6.61 1.84 -17.41
C ARG A 61 5.65 0.94 -18.20
N GLY A 62 4.59 1.55 -18.74
CA GLY A 62 3.53 0.96 -19.57
C GLY A 62 3.91 -0.36 -20.22
#